data_AF-H8YSK8-F1
#
_entry.id   AF-H8YSK8-F1
#
_cell.length_a   1.000
_cell.length_b   1.000
_cell.length_c   1.000
_cell.angle_alpha   90.00
_cell.angle_beta   90.00
_cell.angle_gamma   90.00
#
_symmetry.space_group_name_H-M   'P 1'
#
loop_
_entity.id
_entity.type
_entity.pdbx_description
1 polymer ?
#
loop_
_entity_poly.entity_id
_entity_poly.type
_entity_poly.pdbx_seq_one_letter_code
_entity_poly.pdbx_strand_id
1 'polypeptide(L)'
;MSPFTMAILLSSLATGTIITATSFHWLMAWIGLELNTLAIIPIISKQHHPRATEAATKYFLIQAAASALILFSSTMNAWHLGTWDIMQTTNSTSSILLTMALAMKLGLAPTHFWLPEVLQGTSMKTALIISTWQKLAPMALIITTSNNLSPTILMTMGILSAIVGGWGGLNQTQTRKIMAYSSIAHLGWMSMITPMMTKLLILNLVIYLLMTTSMFLVLILSKSKTLQDTSTLWALSLTLMITTMLTLLSLGGLPPLTGFIP
;
A
#
# COMPACT_ATOMS: atom_id res chain seq x y z
N MET A 1 9.88 16.76 16.20
CA MET A 1 10.96 16.41 15.26
C MET A 1 11.45 17.67 14.58
N SER A 2 12.77 17.88 14.52
CA SER A 2 13.33 19.03 13.82
C SER A 2 13.09 18.90 12.30
N PRO A 3 12.98 20.01 11.56
CA PRO A 3 12.82 19.98 10.10
C PRO A 3 13.90 19.14 9.40
N PHE A 4 15.13 19.21 9.90
CA PHE A 4 16.26 18.43 9.39
C PHE A 4 16.05 16.91 9.54
N THR A 5 15.63 16.44 10.73
CA THR A 5 15.32 15.00 10.92
C THR A 5 14.19 14.53 10.03
N MET A 6 13.16 15.36 9.81
CA MET A 6 12.07 15.03 8.88
C MET A 6 12.57 14.93 7.43
N ALA A 7 13.43 15.85 7.00
CA ALA A 7 14.02 15.82 5.66
C ALA A 7 14.85 14.55 5.43
N ILE A 8 15.68 14.16 6.41
CA ILE A 8 16.44 12.91 6.34
C ILE A 8 15.51 11.71 6.21
N LEU A 9 14.47 11.61 7.06
CA LEU A 9 13.53 10.48 7.02
C LEU A 9 12.79 10.40 5.68
N LEU A 10 12.29 11.53 5.15
CA LEU A 10 11.63 11.55 3.85
C LEU A 10 12.60 11.20 2.71
N SER A 11 13.84 11.68 2.75
CA SER A 11 14.85 11.32 1.77
C SER A 11 15.18 9.82 1.82
N SER A 12 15.30 9.24 3.03
CA SER A 12 15.58 7.81 3.19
C SER A 12 14.45 6.93 2.66
N LEU A 13 13.21 7.37 2.81
CA LEU A 13 12.01 6.71 2.30
C LEU A 13 11.96 6.79 0.76
N ALA A 14 12.35 7.92 0.17
CA ALA A 14 12.50 8.02 -1.28
C ALA A 14 13.64 7.12 -1.80
N THR A 15 14.81 7.16 -1.16
CA THR A 15 15.95 6.32 -1.57
C THR A 15 15.65 4.84 -1.46
N GLY A 16 14.95 4.40 -0.41
CA GLY A 16 14.55 2.99 -0.28
C GLY A 16 13.69 2.54 -1.46
N THR A 17 12.68 3.33 -1.82
CA THR A 17 11.87 3.04 -3.02
C THR A 17 12.68 3.02 -4.33
N ILE A 18 13.59 3.97 -4.53
CA ILE A 18 14.43 4.04 -5.74
C ILE A 18 15.35 2.83 -5.83
N ILE A 19 15.98 2.44 -4.73
CA ILE A 19 16.85 1.26 -4.65
C ILE A 19 16.06 0.02 -5.04
N THR A 20 14.85 -0.18 -4.49
CA THR A 20 14.04 -1.36 -4.83
C THR A 20 13.60 -1.41 -6.28
N ALA A 21 13.28 -0.27 -6.88
CA ALA A 21 12.76 -0.21 -8.25
C ALA A 21 13.87 -0.39 -9.30
N THR A 22 15.12 -0.06 -8.96
CA THR A 22 16.26 -0.11 -9.88
C THR A 22 17.17 -1.32 -9.68
N SER A 23 17.02 -2.03 -8.56
CA SER A 23 17.84 -3.20 -8.26
C SER A 23 17.52 -4.39 -9.16
N PHE A 24 18.55 -5.12 -9.58
CA PHE A 24 18.45 -6.45 -10.20
C PHE A 24 18.82 -7.58 -9.24
N HIS A 25 19.41 -7.25 -8.08
CA HIS A 25 19.85 -8.22 -7.08
C HIS A 25 18.88 -8.25 -5.88
N TRP A 26 18.41 -9.44 -5.50
CA TRP A 26 17.44 -9.63 -4.41
C TRP A 26 17.85 -8.99 -3.08
N LEU A 27 19.12 -9.15 -2.68
CA LEU A 27 19.62 -8.52 -1.44
C LEU A 27 19.49 -6.99 -1.48
N MET A 28 19.75 -6.35 -2.62
CA MET A 28 19.65 -4.89 -2.75
C MET A 28 18.19 -4.43 -2.70
N ALA A 29 17.29 -5.18 -3.36
CA ALA A 29 15.86 -4.96 -3.22
C ALA A 29 15.39 -5.08 -1.76
N TRP A 30 15.87 -6.09 -1.04
CA TRP A 30 15.55 -6.28 0.37
C TRP A 30 16.05 -5.11 1.24
N ILE A 31 17.28 -4.64 1.04
CA ILE A 31 17.82 -3.47 1.74
C ILE A 31 16.95 -2.23 1.49
N GLY A 32 16.51 -2.01 0.25
CA GLY A 32 15.62 -0.88 -0.07
C GLY A 32 14.27 -0.96 0.65
N LEU A 33 13.70 -2.18 0.78
CA LEU A 33 12.46 -2.39 1.55
C LEU A 33 12.66 -2.15 3.05
N GLU A 34 13.80 -2.55 3.62
CA GLU A 34 14.10 -2.31 5.04
C GLU A 34 14.40 -0.83 5.34
N LEU A 35 15.05 -0.12 4.42
CA LEU A 35 15.21 1.32 4.55
C LEU A 35 13.84 2.02 4.60
N ASN A 36 12.87 1.57 3.80
CA ASN A 36 11.51 2.11 3.84
C ASN A 36 10.79 1.84 5.17
N THR A 37 10.92 0.63 5.73
CA THR A 37 10.27 0.27 7.01
C THR A 37 10.89 1.04 8.17
N LEU A 38 12.21 1.16 8.23
CA LEU A 38 12.92 1.89 9.28
C LEU A 38 12.64 3.40 9.21
N ALA A 39 12.56 3.98 8.00
CA ALA A 39 12.29 5.40 7.81
C ALA A 39 10.88 5.83 8.24
N ILE A 40 9.86 4.97 8.02
CA ILE A 40 8.47 5.35 8.28
C ILE A 40 8.08 5.21 9.77
N ILE A 41 8.74 4.35 10.54
CA ILE A 41 8.39 4.10 11.96
C ILE A 41 8.44 5.40 12.82
N PRO A 42 9.53 6.21 12.77
CA PRO A 42 9.56 7.49 13.50
C PRO A 42 8.50 8.49 13.01
N ILE A 43 8.15 8.44 11.72
CA ILE A 43 7.11 9.27 11.13
C ILE A 43 5.74 8.91 11.72
N ILE A 44 5.45 7.61 11.90
CA ILE A 44 4.22 7.10 12.52
C ILE A 44 4.13 7.50 14.00
N SER A 45 5.20 7.32 14.77
CA SER A 45 5.22 7.55 16.22
C SER A 45 5.35 9.02 16.64
N LYS A 46 5.41 9.96 15.67
CA LYS A 46 5.62 11.41 15.90
C LYS A 46 4.70 12.05 16.95
N GLN A 47 3.45 11.59 17.07
CA GLN A 47 2.47 12.18 18.00
C GLN A 47 2.66 11.74 19.46
N HIS A 48 3.56 10.78 19.74
CA HIS A 48 3.84 10.25 21.08
C HIS A 48 2.57 9.90 21.89
N HIS A 49 1.55 9.38 21.21
CA HIS A 49 0.29 8.93 21.80
C HIS A 49 0.23 7.40 21.77
N PRO A 50 -0.40 6.71 22.75
CA PRO A 50 -0.45 5.25 22.80
C PRO A 50 -0.98 4.60 21.52
N ARG A 51 -1.96 5.22 20.86
CA ARG A 51 -2.45 4.77 19.53
C ARG A 51 -1.40 4.85 18.41
N ALA A 52 -0.54 5.87 18.44
CA ALA A 52 0.52 6.02 17.45
C ALA A 52 1.64 5.01 17.70
N THR A 53 1.94 4.70 18.97
CA THR A 53 2.91 3.65 19.33
C THR A 53 2.38 2.27 18.96
N GLU A 54 1.10 1.98 19.21
CA GLU A 54 0.46 0.72 18.79
C GLU A 54 0.44 0.56 17.26
N ALA A 55 0.15 1.62 16.52
CA ALA A 55 0.24 1.60 15.06
C ALA A 55 1.68 1.36 14.57
N ALA A 56 2.67 1.99 15.21
CA ALA A 56 4.07 1.77 14.86
C ALA A 56 4.52 0.32 15.11
N THR A 57 4.14 -0.27 16.25
CA THR A 57 4.51 -1.66 16.59
C THR A 57 3.83 -2.66 15.67
N LYS A 58 2.52 -2.49 15.39
CA LYS A 58 1.78 -3.34 14.43
C LYS A 58 2.38 -3.28 13.03
N TYR A 59 2.70 -2.07 12.55
CA TYR A 59 3.34 -1.89 11.26
C TYR A 59 4.71 -2.57 11.21
N PHE A 60 5.56 -2.33 12.23
CA PHE A 60 6.90 -2.91 12.28
C PHE A 60 6.88 -4.44 12.26
N LEU A 61 6.09 -5.07 13.14
CA LEU A 61 6.06 -6.53 13.27
C LEU A 61 5.67 -7.21 11.95
N ILE A 62 4.66 -6.68 11.27
CA ILE A 62 4.16 -7.30 10.04
C ILE A 62 5.11 -7.03 8.87
N GLN A 63 5.67 -5.83 8.79
CA GLN A 63 6.60 -5.50 7.72
C GLN A 63 7.95 -6.21 7.86
N ALA A 64 8.40 -6.45 9.09
CA ALA A 64 9.60 -7.24 9.41
C ALA A 64 9.37 -8.73 9.14
N ALA A 65 8.20 -9.27 9.49
CA ALA A 65 7.84 -10.64 9.13
C ALA A 65 7.79 -10.82 7.60
N ALA A 66 7.19 -9.85 6.89
CA ALA A 66 7.14 -9.86 5.43
C ALA A 66 8.53 -9.74 4.79
N SER A 67 9.41 -8.88 5.31
CA SER A 67 10.77 -8.75 4.78
C SER A 67 11.62 -10.00 5.06
N ALA A 68 11.47 -10.65 6.22
CA ALA A 68 12.09 -11.93 6.50
C ALA A 68 11.63 -13.03 5.52
N LEU A 69 10.33 -13.06 5.18
CA LEU A 69 9.80 -13.98 4.18
C LEU A 69 10.33 -13.69 2.77
N ILE A 70 10.50 -12.42 2.38
CA ILE A 70 11.15 -12.07 1.10
C ILE A 70 12.57 -12.61 1.07
N LEU A 71 13.36 -12.36 2.12
CA LEU A 71 14.73 -12.85 2.20
C LEU A 71 14.77 -14.39 2.14
N PHE A 72 13.91 -15.06 2.91
CA PHE A 72 13.80 -16.52 2.91
C PHE A 72 13.39 -17.09 1.54
N SER A 73 12.48 -16.44 0.83
CA SER A 73 12.12 -16.85 -0.54
C SER A 73 13.30 -16.70 -1.50
N SER A 74 14.07 -15.61 -1.37
CA SER A 74 15.24 -15.35 -2.22
C SER A 74 16.41 -16.28 -1.93
N THR A 75 16.67 -16.63 -0.67
CA THR A 75 17.72 -17.58 -0.30
C THR A 75 17.39 -18.99 -0.77
N MET A 76 16.13 -19.41 -0.67
CA MET A 76 15.68 -20.69 -1.23
C MET A 76 15.88 -20.72 -2.74
N ASN A 77 15.50 -19.66 -3.46
CA ASN A 77 15.72 -19.58 -4.90
C ASN A 77 17.22 -19.60 -5.27
N ALA A 78 18.04 -18.82 -4.55
CA ALA A 78 19.49 -18.78 -4.73
C ALA A 78 20.17 -20.11 -4.39
N TRP A 79 19.63 -20.88 -3.43
CA TRP A 79 20.15 -22.21 -3.10
C TRP A 79 19.92 -23.20 -4.24
N HIS A 80 18.81 -23.08 -4.98
CA HIS A 80 18.52 -23.93 -6.13
C HIS A 80 19.26 -23.54 -7.41
N LEU A 81 19.35 -22.25 -7.72
CA LEU A 81 19.91 -21.76 -8.99
C LEU A 81 21.34 -21.21 -8.89
N GLY A 82 21.82 -20.92 -7.68
CA GLY A 82 23.11 -20.27 -7.44
C GLY A 82 23.12 -18.76 -7.75
N THR A 83 21.99 -18.17 -8.13
CA THR A 83 21.89 -16.77 -8.56
C THR A 83 20.95 -15.95 -7.68
N TRP A 84 21.28 -14.66 -7.53
CA TRP A 84 20.48 -13.69 -6.76
C TRP A 84 19.68 -12.71 -7.64
N ASP A 85 19.49 -13.05 -8.92
CA ASP A 85 18.74 -12.23 -9.87
C ASP A 85 17.23 -12.25 -9.56
N ILE A 86 16.60 -11.08 -9.65
CA ILE A 86 15.16 -10.90 -9.39
C ILE A 86 14.30 -11.55 -10.47
N MET A 87 14.76 -11.52 -11.73
CA MET A 87 14.00 -11.99 -12.88
C MET A 87 13.88 -13.52 -12.98
N GLN A 88 14.64 -14.27 -12.18
CA GLN A 88 14.75 -15.72 -12.30
C GLN A 88 14.31 -16.42 -11.00
N THR A 89 13.01 -16.46 -10.72
CA THR A 89 12.48 -17.26 -9.60
C THR A 89 11.77 -18.51 -10.15
N THR A 90 12.50 -19.63 -10.23
CA THR A 90 12.00 -20.84 -10.89
C THR A 90 11.37 -21.84 -9.92
N ASN A 91 11.76 -21.83 -8.65
CA ASN A 91 11.22 -22.77 -7.68
C ASN A 91 9.79 -22.37 -7.25
N SER A 92 8.83 -23.29 -7.38
CA SER A 92 7.43 -23.06 -7.04
C SER A 92 7.22 -22.68 -5.58
N THR A 93 7.99 -23.26 -4.64
CA THR A 93 7.88 -22.90 -3.23
C THR A 93 8.38 -21.47 -2.97
N SER A 94 9.45 -21.06 -3.66
CA SER A 94 9.99 -19.70 -3.56
C SER A 94 9.02 -18.65 -4.12
N SER A 95 8.35 -18.94 -5.24
CA SER A 95 7.37 -18.01 -5.83
C SER A 95 6.11 -17.87 -4.97
N ILE A 96 5.65 -18.96 -4.34
CA ILE A 96 4.55 -18.94 -3.38
C ILE A 96 4.92 -18.06 -2.17
N LEU A 97 6.08 -18.30 -1.56
CA LEU A 97 6.55 -17.51 -0.40
C LEU A 97 6.71 -16.03 -0.76
N LEU A 98 7.28 -15.75 -1.93
CA LEU A 98 7.43 -14.38 -2.42
C LEU A 98 6.07 -13.69 -2.63
N THR A 99 5.10 -14.37 -3.27
CA THR A 99 3.74 -13.82 -3.43
C THR A 99 3.08 -13.50 -2.10
N MET A 100 3.20 -14.40 -1.11
CA MET A 100 2.64 -14.18 0.23
C MET A 100 3.34 -13.02 0.95
N ALA A 101 4.66 -12.90 0.81
CA ALA A 101 5.42 -11.84 1.45
C ALA A 101 5.11 -10.45 0.87
N LEU A 102 5.00 -10.34 -0.46
CA LEU A 102 4.60 -9.09 -1.12
C LEU A 102 3.15 -8.72 -0.78
N ALA A 103 2.26 -9.71 -0.69
CA ALA A 103 0.88 -9.51 -0.25
C ALA A 103 0.78 -9.02 1.20
N MET A 104 1.61 -9.52 2.11
CA MET A 104 1.72 -9.01 3.48
C MET A 104 2.16 -7.54 3.49
N LYS A 105 3.20 -7.18 2.71
CA LYS A 105 3.67 -5.78 2.61
C LYS A 105 2.58 -4.84 2.07
N LEU A 106 1.82 -5.29 1.07
CA LEU A 106 0.72 -4.53 0.49
C LEU A 106 -0.56 -4.54 1.35
N GLY A 107 -0.72 -5.50 2.26
CA GLY A 107 -1.93 -5.63 3.08
C GLY A 107 -3.11 -6.24 2.31
N LEU A 108 -2.84 -7.17 1.39
CA LEU A 108 -3.89 -7.97 0.74
C LEU A 108 -4.52 -8.95 1.75
N ALA A 109 -5.76 -9.35 1.52
CA ALA A 109 -6.42 -10.38 2.31
C ALA A 109 -5.76 -11.75 2.03
N PRO A 110 -5.50 -12.57 3.07
CA PRO A 110 -5.99 -12.48 4.45
C PRO A 110 -5.16 -11.58 5.38
N THR A 111 -3.98 -11.13 4.96
CA THR A 111 -3.02 -10.34 5.77
C THR A 111 -3.35 -8.85 5.91
N HIS A 112 -4.60 -8.46 5.64
CA HIS A 112 -5.07 -7.08 5.53
C HIS A 112 -5.32 -6.38 6.88
N PHE A 113 -5.45 -7.14 7.98
CA PHE A 113 -5.92 -6.63 9.28
C PHE A 113 -5.11 -5.46 9.85
N TRP A 114 -3.83 -5.37 9.51
CA TRP A 114 -2.97 -4.29 10.00
C TRP A 114 -3.28 -2.94 9.40
N LEU A 115 -3.73 -2.91 8.14
CA LEU A 115 -3.79 -1.69 7.36
C LEU A 115 -4.86 -0.72 7.94
N PRO A 116 -6.10 -1.15 8.25
CA PRO A 116 -7.09 -0.27 8.88
C PRO A 116 -6.68 0.24 10.27
N GLU A 117 -6.02 -0.60 11.06
CA GLU A 117 -5.62 -0.25 12.42
C GLU A 117 -4.45 0.75 12.43
N VAL A 118 -3.43 0.49 11.62
CA VAL A 118 -2.26 1.38 11.49
C VAL A 118 -2.71 2.74 10.97
N LEU A 119 -3.53 2.79 9.92
CA LEU A 119 -4.02 4.07 9.39
C LEU A 119 -4.80 4.85 10.44
N GLN A 120 -5.67 4.20 11.23
CA GLN A 120 -6.43 4.88 12.28
C GLN A 120 -5.55 5.41 13.43
N GLY A 121 -4.44 4.75 13.75
CA GLY A 121 -3.50 5.21 14.78
C GLY A 121 -2.56 6.33 14.33
N THR A 122 -2.47 6.60 13.02
CA THR A 122 -1.53 7.57 12.44
C THR A 122 -2.20 8.91 12.08
N SER A 123 -1.40 9.97 11.90
CA SER A 123 -1.92 11.26 11.41
C SER A 123 -2.39 11.19 9.93
N MET A 124 -3.24 12.12 9.48
CA MET A 124 -3.73 12.09 8.08
C MET A 124 -2.61 12.21 7.04
N LYS A 125 -1.57 13.02 7.30
CA LYS A 125 -0.41 13.15 6.40
C LYS A 125 0.39 11.86 6.30
N THR A 126 0.55 11.15 7.41
CA THR A 126 1.27 9.87 7.44
C THR A 126 0.43 8.74 6.85
N ALA A 127 -0.89 8.78 7.05
CA ALA A 127 -1.83 7.87 6.42
C ALA A 127 -1.79 7.97 4.88
N LEU A 128 -1.65 9.19 4.34
CA LEU A 128 -1.41 9.43 2.92
C LEU A 128 -0.12 8.73 2.45
N ILE A 129 1.00 8.91 3.15
CA ILE A 129 2.28 8.29 2.78
C ILE A 129 2.19 6.75 2.79
N ILE A 130 1.50 6.17 3.78
CA ILE A 130 1.34 4.72 3.92
C ILE A 130 0.44 4.13 2.82
N SER A 131 -0.62 4.85 2.43
CA SER A 131 -1.55 4.38 1.39
C SER A 131 -1.02 4.56 -0.03
N THR A 132 -0.10 5.51 -0.25
CA THR A 132 0.43 5.83 -1.58
C THR A 132 1.86 5.35 -1.76
N TRP A 133 2.81 6.05 -1.13
CA TRP A 133 4.24 5.86 -1.35
C TRP A 133 4.74 4.49 -0.92
N GLN A 134 4.28 3.99 0.23
CA GLN A 134 4.69 2.66 0.74
C GLN A 134 4.20 1.50 -0.14
N LYS A 135 3.28 1.75 -1.09
CA LYS A 135 2.83 0.74 -2.07
C LYS A 135 3.75 0.65 -3.29
N LEU A 136 4.51 1.70 -3.60
CA LEU A 136 5.32 1.78 -4.82
C LEU A 136 6.42 0.71 -4.88
N ALA A 137 7.20 0.54 -3.81
CA ALA A 137 8.30 -0.42 -3.80
C ALA A 137 7.84 -1.89 -3.92
N PRO A 138 6.87 -2.38 -3.11
CA PRO A 138 6.34 -3.72 -3.30
C PRO A 138 5.69 -3.92 -4.67
N MET A 139 5.03 -2.89 -5.21
CA MET A 139 4.40 -2.96 -6.53
C MET A 139 5.43 -3.03 -7.66
N ALA A 140 6.54 -2.30 -7.56
CA ALA A 140 7.65 -2.42 -8.50
C ALA A 140 8.19 -3.86 -8.54
N LEU A 141 8.33 -4.51 -7.38
CA LEU A 141 8.74 -5.92 -7.33
C LEU A 141 7.73 -6.84 -8.00
N ILE A 142 6.42 -6.65 -7.75
CA ILE A 142 5.38 -7.44 -8.44
C ILE A 142 5.45 -7.26 -9.96
N ILE A 143 5.70 -6.04 -10.45
CA ILE A 143 5.84 -5.77 -11.89
C ILE A 143 7.06 -6.49 -12.45
N THR A 144 8.22 -6.41 -11.77
CA THR A 144 9.45 -7.07 -12.24
C THR A 144 9.38 -8.59 -12.20
N THR A 145 8.58 -9.15 -11.28
CA THR A 145 8.48 -10.61 -11.07
C THR A 145 7.19 -11.22 -11.61
N SER A 146 6.37 -10.45 -12.34
CA SER A 146 4.99 -10.81 -12.72
C SER A 146 4.87 -12.19 -13.38
N ASN A 147 5.86 -12.56 -14.20
CA ASN A 147 5.86 -13.80 -14.96
C ASN A 147 6.16 -15.03 -14.10
N ASN A 148 6.80 -14.86 -12.96
CA ASN A 148 7.24 -15.97 -12.12
C ASN A 148 6.40 -16.13 -10.84
N LEU A 149 5.59 -15.13 -10.49
CA LEU A 149 4.69 -15.21 -9.35
C LEU A 149 3.61 -16.28 -9.58
N SER A 150 3.16 -16.92 -8.50
CA SER A 150 2.11 -17.93 -8.57
C SER A 150 0.75 -17.29 -8.92
N PRO A 151 0.18 -17.55 -10.12
CA PRO A 151 -1.02 -16.83 -10.58
C PRO A 151 -2.25 -17.22 -9.75
N THR A 152 -2.34 -18.48 -9.33
CA THR A 152 -3.47 -19.02 -8.55
C THR A 152 -3.63 -18.33 -7.19
N ILE A 153 -2.53 -18.18 -6.44
CA ILE A 153 -2.56 -17.52 -5.13
C ILE A 153 -2.84 -16.03 -5.28
N LEU A 154 -2.23 -15.41 -6.27
CA LEU A 154 -2.35 -13.97 -6.45
C LEU A 154 -3.76 -13.56 -6.92
N MET A 155 -4.42 -14.38 -7.76
CA MET A 155 -5.83 -14.22 -8.09
C MET A 155 -6.75 -14.49 -6.89
N THR A 156 -6.53 -15.57 -6.14
CA THR A 156 -7.38 -15.89 -4.96
C THR A 156 -7.30 -14.79 -3.90
N MET A 157 -6.10 -14.28 -3.60
CA MET A 157 -5.92 -13.15 -2.69
C MET A 157 -6.50 -11.85 -3.26
N GLY A 158 -6.50 -11.67 -4.58
CA GLY A 158 -7.17 -10.55 -5.24
C GLY A 158 -8.68 -10.57 -5.04
N ILE A 159 -9.33 -11.70 -5.29
CA ILE A 159 -10.78 -11.86 -5.09
C ILE A 159 -11.14 -11.65 -3.63
N LEU A 160 -10.40 -12.28 -2.71
CA LEU A 160 -10.62 -12.12 -1.28
C LEU A 160 -10.48 -10.67 -0.83
N SER A 161 -9.47 -9.95 -1.32
CA SER A 161 -9.26 -8.55 -0.95
C SER A 161 -10.32 -7.61 -1.52
N ALA A 162 -10.84 -7.86 -2.73
CA ALA A 162 -11.97 -7.12 -3.27
C ALA A 162 -13.23 -7.29 -2.39
N ILE A 163 -13.56 -8.53 -1.99
CA ILE A 163 -14.72 -8.85 -1.15
C ILE A 163 -14.57 -8.22 0.24
N VAL A 164 -13.41 -8.44 0.88
CA VAL A 164 -13.12 -7.96 2.23
C VAL A 164 -13.04 -6.43 2.27
N GLY A 165 -12.46 -5.80 1.24
CA GLY A 165 -12.45 -4.35 1.10
C GLY A 165 -13.87 -3.77 0.98
N GLY A 166 -14.72 -4.40 0.17
CA GLY A 166 -16.13 -4.02 0.03
C GLY A 166 -16.90 -4.11 1.34
N TRP A 167 -16.98 -5.30 1.93
CA TRP A 167 -17.75 -5.52 3.17
C TRP A 167 -17.17 -4.78 4.37
N GLY A 168 -15.84 -4.77 4.50
CA GLY A 168 -15.14 -4.10 5.60
C GLY A 168 -15.35 -2.59 5.60
N GLY A 169 -15.45 -1.97 4.41
CA GLY A 169 -15.66 -0.54 4.24
C GLY A 169 -17.06 -0.05 4.64
N LEU A 170 -18.10 -0.87 4.40
CA LEU A 170 -19.50 -0.49 4.67
C LEU A 170 -19.78 -0.20 6.15
N ASN A 171 -19.10 -0.88 7.07
CA ASN A 171 -19.33 -0.76 8.51
C ASN A 171 -18.36 0.21 9.21
N GLN A 172 -17.76 1.16 8.50
CA GLN A 172 -16.81 2.11 9.09
C GLN A 172 -17.35 3.54 9.08
N THR A 173 -17.26 4.22 10.22
CA THR A 173 -17.58 5.65 10.36
C THR A 173 -16.34 6.55 10.31
N GLN A 174 -15.16 5.96 10.48
CA GLN A 174 -13.88 6.67 10.52
C GLN A 174 -13.30 6.76 9.10
N THR A 175 -13.01 7.98 8.63
CA THR A 175 -12.58 8.22 7.24
C THR A 175 -11.28 7.48 6.91
N ARG A 176 -10.34 7.38 7.86
CA ARG A 176 -9.08 6.64 7.67
C ARG A 176 -9.29 5.14 7.46
N LYS A 177 -10.27 4.53 8.13
CA LYS A 177 -10.59 3.10 7.93
C LYS A 177 -11.35 2.88 6.62
N ILE A 178 -12.22 3.80 6.22
CA ILE A 178 -12.85 3.74 4.89
C ILE A 178 -11.78 3.77 3.79
N MET A 179 -10.83 4.71 3.88
CA MET A 179 -9.71 4.77 2.93
C MET A 179 -8.83 3.51 2.99
N ALA A 180 -8.64 2.92 4.17
CA ALA A 180 -7.95 1.64 4.33
C ALA A 180 -8.61 0.53 3.51
N TYR A 181 -9.91 0.33 3.67
CA TYR A 181 -10.63 -0.72 2.96
C TYR A 181 -10.72 -0.45 1.45
N SER A 182 -10.84 0.81 1.03
CA SER A 182 -10.73 1.17 -0.38
C SER A 182 -9.38 0.76 -0.97
N SER A 183 -8.28 0.94 -0.23
CA SER A 183 -6.95 0.51 -0.67
C SER A 183 -6.84 -1.01 -0.80
N ILE A 184 -7.46 -1.77 0.12
CA ILE A 184 -7.47 -3.23 0.07
C ILE A 184 -8.24 -3.70 -1.18
N ALA A 185 -9.38 -3.08 -1.50
CA ALA A 185 -10.17 -3.41 -2.68
C ALA A 185 -9.41 -3.10 -3.99
N HIS A 186 -8.85 -1.89 -4.13
CA HIS A 186 -8.10 -1.51 -5.33
C HIS A 186 -6.84 -2.35 -5.51
N LEU A 187 -6.10 -2.66 -4.44
CA LEU A 187 -4.96 -3.57 -4.52
C LEU A 187 -5.39 -4.99 -4.91
N GLY A 188 -6.60 -5.42 -4.55
CA GLY A 188 -7.17 -6.69 -5.00
C GLY A 188 -7.45 -6.72 -6.50
N TRP A 189 -8.02 -5.66 -7.05
CA TRP A 189 -8.17 -5.50 -8.50
C TRP A 189 -6.82 -5.50 -9.21
N MET A 190 -5.85 -4.77 -8.66
CA MET A 190 -4.51 -4.75 -9.20
C MET A 190 -3.88 -6.15 -9.18
N SER A 191 -4.00 -6.90 -8.08
CA SER A 191 -3.43 -8.25 -8.01
C SER A 191 -4.08 -9.16 -9.05
N MET A 192 -5.42 -9.20 -9.18
CA MET A 192 -6.06 -10.04 -10.19
C MET A 192 -5.54 -9.83 -11.62
N ILE A 193 -5.12 -8.61 -11.96
CA ILE A 193 -4.65 -8.25 -13.30
C ILE A 193 -3.14 -8.55 -13.49
N THR A 194 -2.33 -8.70 -12.43
CA THR A 194 -0.87 -8.88 -12.57
C THR A 194 -0.46 -10.03 -13.51
N PRO A 195 -1.08 -11.23 -13.46
CA PRO A 195 -0.61 -12.34 -14.29
C PRO A 195 -1.10 -12.24 -15.73
N MET A 196 -2.09 -11.37 -16.00
CA MET A 196 -2.68 -11.21 -17.33
C MET A 196 -1.99 -10.09 -18.11
N MET A 197 -1.96 -8.87 -17.56
CA MET A 197 -1.47 -7.68 -18.26
C MET A 197 -0.87 -6.66 -17.30
N THR A 198 0.45 -6.63 -17.22
CA THR A 198 1.19 -5.68 -16.36
C THR A 198 0.95 -4.20 -16.72
N LYS A 199 0.66 -3.89 -17.99
CA LYS A 199 0.34 -2.51 -18.43
C LYS A 199 -0.94 -1.96 -17.78
N LEU A 200 -1.99 -2.79 -17.65
CA LEU A 200 -3.24 -2.39 -17.00
C LEU A 200 -3.05 -2.21 -15.50
N LEU A 201 -2.21 -3.04 -14.88
CA LEU A 201 -1.83 -2.86 -13.49
C LEU A 201 -1.15 -1.51 -13.24
N ILE A 202 -0.22 -1.09 -14.11
CA ILE A 202 0.44 0.22 -13.98
C ILE A 202 -0.59 1.34 -14.13
N LEU A 203 -1.51 1.24 -15.09
CA LEU A 203 -2.59 2.20 -15.27
C LEU A 203 -3.45 2.33 -14.00
N ASN A 204 -3.90 1.21 -13.45
CA ASN A 204 -4.72 1.19 -12.24
C ASN A 204 -3.95 1.78 -11.04
N LEU A 205 -2.66 1.45 -10.89
CA LEU A 205 -1.82 2.03 -9.84
C LEU A 205 -1.74 3.56 -9.94
N VAL A 206 -1.53 4.10 -11.14
CA VAL A 206 -1.47 5.56 -11.36
C VAL A 206 -2.81 6.22 -11.01
N ILE A 207 -3.92 5.66 -11.47
CA ILE A 207 -5.26 6.18 -11.17
C ILE A 207 -5.51 6.13 -9.66
N TYR A 208 -5.24 5.00 -9.02
CA TYR A 208 -5.37 4.84 -7.57
C TYR A 208 -4.55 5.88 -6.78
N LEU A 209 -3.29 6.11 -7.16
CA LEU A 209 -2.44 7.10 -6.50
C LEU A 209 -3.01 8.52 -6.66
N LEU A 210 -3.48 8.88 -7.85
CA LEU A 210 -4.11 10.20 -8.09
C LEU A 210 -5.40 10.37 -7.26
N MET A 211 -6.25 9.35 -7.22
CA MET A 211 -7.53 9.43 -6.51
C MET A 211 -7.38 9.41 -4.99
N THR A 212 -6.44 8.62 -4.46
CA THR A 212 -6.19 8.58 -3.02
C THR A 212 -5.49 9.84 -2.54
N THR A 213 -4.51 10.37 -3.29
CA THR A 213 -3.87 11.65 -2.95
C THR A 213 -4.89 12.78 -2.93
N SER A 214 -5.80 12.87 -3.91
CA SER A 214 -6.84 13.90 -3.92
C SER A 214 -7.75 13.79 -2.68
N MET A 215 -8.26 12.60 -2.36
CA MET A 215 -9.11 12.39 -1.19
C MET A 215 -8.41 12.73 0.12
N PHE A 216 -7.17 12.27 0.32
CA PHE A 216 -6.43 12.59 1.54
C PHE A 216 -6.11 14.09 1.66
N LEU A 217 -5.83 14.78 0.55
CA LEU A 217 -5.62 16.23 0.57
C LEU A 217 -6.88 16.96 1.04
N VAL A 218 -8.07 16.56 0.55
CA VAL A 218 -9.33 17.13 1.05
C VAL A 218 -9.47 16.89 2.55
N LEU A 219 -9.30 15.65 3.01
CA LEU A 219 -9.44 15.31 4.43
C LEU A 219 -8.41 16.03 5.33
N ILE A 220 -7.22 16.33 4.81
CA ILE A 220 -6.18 17.11 5.51
C ILE A 220 -6.60 18.58 5.62
N LEU A 221 -7.14 19.17 4.55
CA LEU A 221 -7.58 20.57 4.53
C LEU A 221 -8.79 20.79 5.43
N SER A 222 -9.77 19.89 5.40
CA SER A 222 -10.99 19.97 6.22
C SER A 222 -10.81 19.50 7.67
N LYS A 223 -9.69 18.85 7.98
CA LYS A 223 -9.42 18.19 9.28
C LYS A 223 -10.49 17.15 9.68
N SER A 224 -11.23 16.58 8.74
CA SER A 224 -12.34 15.65 9.00
C SER A 224 -11.85 14.22 9.29
N LYS A 225 -12.14 13.72 10.50
CA LYS A 225 -11.76 12.36 10.94
C LYS A 225 -12.93 11.37 10.84
N THR A 226 -14.16 11.86 10.91
CA THR A 226 -15.38 11.07 10.89
C THR A 226 -16.28 11.44 9.72
N LEU A 227 -17.23 10.55 9.37
CA LEU A 227 -18.26 10.84 8.37
C LEU A 227 -19.11 12.08 8.71
N GLN A 228 -19.34 12.33 10.00
CA GLN A 228 -20.08 13.51 10.44
C GLN A 228 -19.28 14.79 10.21
N ASP A 229 -17.96 14.77 10.38
CA ASP A 229 -17.13 15.93 10.05
C ASP A 229 -17.19 16.21 8.53
N THR A 230 -17.22 15.16 7.71
CA THR A 230 -17.34 15.31 6.25
C THR A 230 -18.69 15.85 5.80
N SER A 231 -19.79 15.62 6.53
CA SER A 231 -21.10 16.18 6.14
C SER A 231 -21.14 17.69 6.29
N THR A 232 -20.33 18.26 7.19
CA THR A 232 -20.26 19.71 7.41
C THR A 232 -19.36 20.46 6.41
N LEU A 233 -18.73 19.76 5.45
CA LEU A 233 -17.82 20.35 4.44
C LEU A 233 -18.44 21.50 3.65
N TRP A 234 -19.74 21.43 3.39
CA TRP A 234 -20.47 22.43 2.62
C TRP A 234 -20.41 23.84 3.21
N ALA A 235 -20.38 23.93 4.54
CA ALA A 235 -20.33 25.19 5.28
C ALA A 235 -18.91 25.78 5.25
N LEU A 236 -17.90 24.93 5.01
CA LEU A 236 -16.50 25.31 4.96
C LEU A 236 -16.12 25.80 3.57
N SER A 237 -16.49 25.04 2.53
CA SER A 237 -16.41 25.49 1.13
C SER A 237 -17.21 24.57 0.21
N LEU A 238 -17.99 25.18 -0.69
CA LEU A 238 -18.78 24.45 -1.69
C LEU A 238 -17.89 23.72 -2.72
N THR A 239 -16.78 24.35 -3.11
CA THR A 239 -15.83 23.77 -4.07
C THR A 239 -15.23 22.48 -3.55
N LEU A 240 -14.83 22.45 -2.28
CA LEU A 240 -14.28 21.26 -1.66
C LEU A 240 -15.30 20.12 -1.63
N MET A 241 -16.57 20.41 -1.30
CA MET A 241 -17.64 19.41 -1.33
C MET A 241 -17.83 18.80 -2.73
N ILE A 242 -17.90 19.62 -3.78
CA ILE A 242 -18.02 19.13 -5.16
C ILE A 242 -16.81 18.26 -5.53
N THR A 243 -15.59 18.69 -5.18
CA THR A 243 -14.40 17.88 -5.44
C THR A 243 -14.45 16.54 -4.71
N THR A 244 -14.87 16.50 -3.43
CA THR A 244 -15.02 15.23 -2.69
C THR A 244 -16.01 14.28 -3.33
N MET A 245 -17.14 14.82 -3.80
CA MET A 245 -18.20 14.04 -4.42
C MET A 245 -17.69 13.39 -5.71
N LEU A 246 -17.06 14.18 -6.59
CA LEU A 246 -16.47 13.66 -7.82
C LEU A 246 -15.39 12.61 -7.54
N THR A 247 -14.50 12.86 -6.57
CA THR A 247 -13.43 11.92 -6.23
C THR A 247 -13.94 10.60 -5.66
N LEU A 248 -15.00 10.64 -4.84
CA LEU A 248 -15.62 9.43 -4.29
C LEU A 248 -16.33 8.62 -5.38
N LEU A 249 -17.05 9.27 -6.29
CA LEU A 249 -17.70 8.58 -7.42
C LEU A 249 -16.68 7.93 -8.37
N SER A 250 -15.54 8.59 -8.59
CA SER A 250 -14.45 7.97 -9.36
C SER A 250 -13.77 6.83 -8.63
N LEU A 251 -13.57 6.89 -7.30
CA LEU A 251 -13.08 5.74 -6.54
C LEU A 251 -14.06 4.56 -6.60
N GLY A 252 -15.36 4.84 -6.70
CA GLY A 252 -16.40 3.83 -6.93
C GLY A 252 -16.46 3.29 -8.36
N GLY A 253 -15.68 3.82 -9.31
CA GLY A 253 -15.64 3.35 -10.69
C GLY A 253 -16.91 3.65 -11.48
N LEU A 254 -17.53 4.83 -11.31
CA LEU A 254 -18.73 5.19 -12.08
C LEU A 254 -18.38 5.86 -13.43
N PRO A 255 -18.96 5.41 -14.56
CA PRO A 255 -18.95 6.18 -15.81
C PRO A 255 -19.65 7.53 -15.58
N PRO A 256 -19.14 8.68 -16.09
CA PRO A 256 -18.07 8.89 -17.07
C PRO A 256 -16.68 9.23 -16.47
N LEU A 257 -16.40 8.87 -15.21
CA LEU A 257 -15.17 9.28 -14.52
C LEU A 257 -13.98 8.36 -14.81
N THR A 258 -12.77 8.87 -14.58
CA THR A 258 -11.50 8.17 -14.89
C THR A 258 -11.30 6.87 -14.13
N GLY A 259 -11.89 6.72 -12.94
CA GLY A 259 -11.78 5.50 -12.15
C GLY A 259 -12.54 4.30 -12.73
N PHE A 260 -13.38 4.49 -13.75
CA PHE A 260 -14.04 3.39 -14.48
C PHE A 260 -13.15 2.77 -15.58
N ILE A 261 -12.08 3.46 -15.98
CA ILE A 261 -11.22 3.03 -17.10
C ILE A 261 -10.51 1.68 -16.87
N PRO A 262 -9.85 1.43 -15.72
CA PRO A 262 -9.08 0.21 -15.50
C PRO A 262 -9.97 -0.99 -15.14
#